data_AF-A0A7C5BGX3-F1
#
_entry.id   AF-A0A7C5BGX3-F1
#
_cell.length_a   1.000
_cell.length_b   1.000
_cell.length_c   1.000
_cell.angle_alpha   90.00
_cell.angle_beta   90.00
_cell.angle_gamma   90.00
#
_symmetry.space_group_name_H-M   'P 1'
#
loop_
_entity.id
_entity.type
_entity.pdbx_description
1 polymer ?
#
loop_
_entity_poly.entity_id
_entity_poly.type
_entity_poly.pdbx_seq_one_letter_code
_entity_poly.pdbx_strand_id
1 'polypeptide(L)' 'MINYIFLGVIFSVFASLTAFLIAYNEYAHHFLNKKQSLKLALKVAAFAFIVFLVLGILAAVVLKSFLP' A
#
# COMPACT_ATOMS: atom_id res chain seq x y z
N MET A 1 -15.61 6.28 13.60
CA MET A 1 -15.49 5.15 12.64
C MET A 1 -15.13 5.62 11.23
N ILE A 2 -15.96 6.43 10.56
CA ILE A 2 -15.67 6.97 9.22
C ILE A 2 -14.32 7.70 9.16
N ASN A 3 -14.02 8.55 10.15
CA ASN A 3 -12.77 9.32 10.19
C ASN A 3 -11.51 8.43 10.25
N TYR A 4 -11.58 7.31 10.98
CA TYR A 4 -10.45 6.37 11.10
C TYR A 4 -10.24 5.55 9.82
N ILE A 5 -11.33 5.19 9.13
CA ILE A 5 -11.25 4.52 7.83
C ILE A 5 -10.61 5.44 6.79
N PHE A 6 -10.97 6.73 6.81
CA PHE A 6 -10.38 7.72 5.90
C PHE A 6 -8.85 7.82 6.06
N LEU A 7 -8.36 7.84 7.29
CA LEU A 7 -6.92 7.79 7.57
C LEU A 7 -6.30 6.49 7.04
N GLY A 8 -6.94 5.34 7.27
CA GLY A 8 -6.49 4.05 6.74
C GLY A 8 -6.33 4.05 5.21
N VAL A 9 -7.30 4.63 4.49
CA VAL A 9 -7.23 4.76 3.02
C VAL A 9 -6.05 5.63 2.60
N ILE A 10 -5.86 6.79 3.23
CA ILE A 10 -4.73 7.69 2.93
C ILE A 10 -3.40 6.96 3.12
N PHE A 11 -3.20 6.30 4.26
CA PHE A 11 -1.96 5.57 4.54
C PHE A 11 -1.76 4.40 3.57
N SER A 12 -2.83 3.74 3.12
CA SER A 12 -2.75 2.67 2.11
C SER A 12 -2.29 3.18 0.75
N VAL A 13 -2.76 4.36 0.34
CA VAL A 13 -2.30 5.02 -0.89
C VAL A 13 -0.81 5.35 -0.80
N PHE A 14 -0.36 5.97 0.30
CA PHE A 14 1.06 6.27 0.49
C PHE A 14 1.91 5.00 0.52
N ALA A 15 1.51 3.97 1.26
CA ALA A 15 2.22 2.70 1.31
C ALA A 15 2.34 2.04 -0.07
N SER A 16 1.26 2.06 -0.86
CA SER A 16 1.26 1.55 -2.25
C SER A 16 2.23 2.32 -3.16
N LEU A 17 2.22 3.66 -3.10
CA LEU A 17 3.12 4.49 -3.90
C LEU A 17 4.58 4.28 -3.50
N THR A 18 4.88 4.20 -2.19
CA THR A 18 6.23 3.93 -1.72
C THR A 18 6.69 2.54 -2.11
N ALA A 19 5.84 1.52 -1.97
CA ALA A 19 6.14 0.16 -2.39
C ALA A 19 6.39 0.06 -3.90
N PHE A 20 5.61 0.80 -4.72
CA PHE A 20 5.85 0.93 -6.15
C PHE A 20 7.24 1.51 -6.43
N LEU A 21 7.60 2.63 -5.81
CA LEU A 21 8.88 3.32 -6.07
C LEU A 21 10.07 2.44 -5.68
N ILE A 22 10.02 1.78 -4.53
CA ILE A 22 11.06 0.86 -4.07
C ILE A 22 11.18 -0.32 -5.03
N ALA A 23 10.07 -1.00 -5.33
CA ALA A 23 10.07 -2.18 -6.19
C ALA A 23 10.48 -1.83 -7.63
N TYR A 24 10.02 -0.71 -8.16
CA TYR A 24 10.40 -0.26 -9.49
C TYR A 24 11.89 0.06 -9.55
N ASN A 25 12.42 0.77 -8.55
CA ASN A 25 13.84 1.07 -8.47
C ASN A 25 14.67 -0.23 -8.44
N GLU A 26 14.31 -1.18 -7.59
CA GLU A 26 14.99 -2.48 -7.50
C GLU A 26 14.94 -3.26 -8.82
N TYR A 27 13.73 -3.42 -9.38
CA TYR A 27 13.52 -4.20 -10.59
C TYR A 27 14.08 -3.52 -11.85
N ALA A 28 14.21 -2.20 -11.88
CA ALA A 28 14.83 -1.48 -12.98
C ALA A 28 16.35 -1.70 -13.05
N HIS A 29 17.00 -1.96 -11.91
CA HIS A 29 18.42 -2.30 -11.87
C HIS A 29 18.66 -3.78 -12.22
N HIS A 30 17.74 -4.67 -11.87
CA HIS A 30 17.89 -6.10 -12.12
C HIS A 30 17.40 -6.60 -13.49
N PHE A 31 16.32 -6.02 -14.04
CA PHE A 31 15.77 -6.46 -15.32
C PHE A 31 16.14 -5.49 -16.45
N LEU A 32 16.63 -6.04 -17.57
CA LEU A 32 16.87 -5.27 -18.81
C LEU A 32 15.58 -4.73 -19.43
N ASN A 33 14.44 -5.38 -19.15
CA ASN A 33 13.14 -5.02 -19.73
C ASN A 33 12.31 -4.13 -18.78
N LYS A 34 12.27 -2.83 -19.09
CA LYS A 34 11.50 -1.82 -18.33
C LYS A 34 10.01 -2.16 -18.19
N LYS A 35 9.39 -2.80 -19.19
CA LYS A 35 7.97 -3.20 -19.11
C LYS A 35 7.76 -4.29 -18.06
N GLN A 36 8.73 -5.19 -17.92
CA GLN A 36 8.68 -6.23 -16.90
C GLN A 36 8.82 -5.63 -15.50
N SER A 37 9.79 -4.72 -15.30
CA SER A 37 9.99 -4.02 -14.03
C SER A 37 8.75 -3.23 -13.61
N LEU A 38 8.14 -2.49 -14.54
CA LEU A 38 6.91 -1.75 -14.29
C LEU A 38 5.75 -2.67 -13.89
N LYS A 39 5.52 -3.75 -14.63
CA LYS A 39 4.44 -4.71 -14.34
C LYS A 39 4.62 -5.35 -12.98
N LEU A 40 5.85 -5.70 -12.61
CA LEU A 40 6.15 -6.33 -11.32
C LEU A 40 6.00 -5.32 -10.17
N ALA A 41 6.50 -4.10 -10.32
CA ALA A 41 6.34 -3.04 -9.34
C ALA A 41 4.87 -2.66 -9.10
N LEU A 42 4.05 -2.61 -10.16
CA LEU A 42 2.59 -2.39 -10.03
C LEU A 42 1.88 -3.51 -9.26
N LYS A 43 2.31 -4.77 -9.44
CA LYS A 43 1.78 -5.89 -8.63
C LYS A 43 2.14 -5.73 -7.15
N VAL A 44 3.37 -5.32 -6.85
CA VAL A 44 3.80 -5.04 -5.47
C VAL A 44 3.00 -3.89 -4.86
N ALA A 45 2.81 -2.81 -5.60
CA ALA A 45 2.02 -1.66 -5.17
C ALA A 45 0.56 -2.04 -4.87
N ALA A 46 -0.08 -2.78 -5.79
CA ALA A 46 -1.44 -3.26 -5.60
C ALA A 46 -1.57 -4.19 -4.38
N PHE A 47 -0.58 -5.09 -4.20
CA PHE A 47 -0.54 -5.95 -3.02
C PHE A 47 -0.38 -5.14 -1.72
N ALA A 48 0.56 -4.19 -1.69
CA ALA A 48 0.76 -3.30 -0.55
C ALA A 48 -0.50 -2.48 -0.23
N PHE A 49 -1.17 -1.93 -1.24
CA PHE A 49 -2.44 -1.22 -1.07
C PHE A 49 -3.48 -2.08 -0.35
N ILE A 50 -3.71 -3.31 -0.85
CA ILE A 50 -4.70 -4.23 -0.28
C ILE A 50 -4.34 -4.58 1.17
N VAL A 51 -3.08 -4.91 1.44
CA VAL A 51 -2.61 -5.25 2.80
C VAL A 51 -2.83 -4.08 3.75
N PHE A 52 -2.38 -2.88 3.40
CA PHE A 52 -2.52 -1.71 4.26
C PHE A 52 -3.97 -1.24 4.38
N LEU A 53 -4.81 -1.46 3.38
CA LEU A 53 -6.24 -1.14 3.45
C LEU A 53 -6.94 -2.05 4.45
N VAL A 54 -6.68 -3.36 4.38
CA VAL A 54 -7.20 -4.34 5.35
C VAL A 54 -6.72 -4.01 6.75
N LEU A 55 -5.42 -3.75 6.93
CA LEU A 55 -4.86 -3.35 8.22
C LEU A 55 -5.46 -2.04 8.73
N GLY A 56 -5.70 -1.05 7.85
CA GLY A 56 -6.31 0.22 8.20
C GLY A 56 -7.77 0.07 8.66
N ILE A 57 -8.55 -0.80 8.01
CA ILE A 57 -9.92 -1.13 8.43
C ILE A 57 -9.91 -1.85 9.78
N LEU A 58 -9.04 -2.85 9.95
CA LEU A 58 -8.89 -3.56 11.22
C LEU A 58 -8.48 -2.61 12.35
N ALA A 59 -7.51 -1.72 12.10
CA ALA A 59 -7.11 -0.69 13.04
C ALA A 59 -8.28 0.24 13.37
N ALA A 60 -9.07 0.68 12.40
CA ALA A 60 -10.24 1.52 12.65
C ALA A 60 -11.30 0.84 13.53
N VAL A 61 -11.50 -0.47 13.37
CA VAL A 61 -12.39 -1.27 14.25
C VAL A 61 -11.84 -1.32 15.66
N VAL A 62 -10.55 -1.65 15.81
CA VAL A 62 -9.88 -1.73 17.11
C VAL A 62 -9.87 -0.37 17.81
N LEU A 63 -9.47 0.71 17.14
CA LEU A 63 -9.42 2.06 17.71
C LEU A 63 -10.80 2.53 18.19
N LYS A 64 -11.88 2.21 17.46
CA LYS A 64 -13.25 2.52 17.92
C LYS A 64 -13.59 1.84 19.25
N SER A 65 -13.03 0.68 19.53
CA SER A 65 -13.26 -0.02 20.80
C SER A 65 -12.52 0.60 21.99
N PHE A 66 -11.45 1.36 21.74
CA PHE A 66 -10.62 1.98 22.80
C PHE A 66 -10.78 3.49 22.92
N LEU A 67 -11.18 4.17 21.83
CA LEU A 67 -11.39 5.61 21.78
C LEU A 67 -12.90 5.89 21.65
N PRO A 68 -13.44 6.82 22.46
CA PRO A 68 -14.87 7.19 22.41
C PRO A 68 -15.31 7.73 21.03
#